data_AF-A0A7Y0ANK2-F1
#
_entry.id   AF-A0A7Y0ANK2-F1
#
_cell.length_a   1.000
_cell.length_b   1.000
_cell.length_c   1.000
_cell.angle_alpha   90.00
_cell.angle_beta   90.00
_cell.angle_gamma   90.00
#
_symmetry.space_group_name_H-M   'P 1'
#
loop_
_entity.id
_entity.type
_entity.pdbx_description
1 polymer ?
#
loop_
_entity_poly.entity_id
_entity_poly.type
_entity_poly.pdbx_seq_one_letter_code
_entity_poly.pdbx_strand_id
1 'polypeptide(L)'
;MRRFYFWMGWKFIKNLSKVHLIAFGKIIITNLAYKSYINMRINSITDNFHFGKYKDKKISQIIIENPNYISWCIRYLDNFYIYESFIKDAIMLNSNFNIGISTIEILDRKIQDTNEYNKSFVIFDIKLDNLHETETVKILQKYSYKDWLNPLLQPMLIDLETKKRLEDEQIKIELEEIREQYKREEEERRYRNETDWSSHNDDLGWGEQSEKFWNQF
;
A
#
# COMPACT_ATOMS: atom_id res chain seq x y z
N MET A 1 16.98 15.28 51.05
CA MET A 1 15.82 15.79 50.27
C MET A 1 15.05 14.75 49.43
N ARG A 2 15.34 13.43 49.48
CA ARG A 2 14.58 12.42 48.70
C ARG A 2 13.36 11.80 49.42
N ARG A 3 13.17 12.05 50.72
CA ARG A 3 12.03 11.51 51.50
C ARG A 3 10.76 12.38 51.46
N PHE A 4 10.84 13.61 50.94
CA PHE A 4 9.70 14.53 50.91
C PHE A 4 8.75 14.30 49.72
N TYR A 5 9.26 13.83 48.57
CA TYR A 5 8.43 13.57 47.38
C TYR A 5 7.58 12.30 47.48
N PHE A 6 8.03 11.29 48.24
CA PHE A 6 7.27 10.05 48.43
C PHE A 6 6.05 10.24 49.37
N TRP A 7 6.15 11.15 50.33
CA TRP A 7 5.06 11.43 51.29
C TRP A 7 3.95 12.31 50.69
N MET A 8 4.31 13.27 49.83
CA MET A 8 3.34 14.11 49.10
C MET A 8 2.53 13.32 48.07
N GLY A 9 3.15 12.36 47.36
CA GLY A 9 2.45 11.50 46.39
C GLY A 9 1.43 10.56 47.04
N TRP A 10 1.76 9.97 48.19
CA TRP A 10 0.84 9.03 48.87
C TRP A 10 -0.39 9.73 49.46
N LYS A 11 -0.23 10.97 49.96
CA LYS A 11 -1.36 11.75 50.48
C LYS A 11 -2.34 12.17 49.37
N PHE A 12 -1.84 12.39 48.16
CA PHE A 12 -2.67 12.67 46.98
C PHE A 12 -3.49 11.45 46.54
N ILE A 13 -2.89 10.25 46.58
CA ILE A 13 -3.56 9.00 46.17
C ILE A 13 -4.69 8.60 47.12
N LYS A 14 -4.59 8.92 48.42
CA LYS A 14 -5.63 8.59 49.42
C LYS A 14 -6.90 9.45 49.32
N ASN A 15 -6.87 10.58 48.62
CA ASN A 15 -8.01 11.49 48.46
C ASN A 15 -8.72 11.38 47.10
N LEU A 16 -8.24 10.50 46.21
CA LEU A 16 -8.93 10.23 44.95
C LEU A 16 -10.11 9.28 45.22
N SER A 17 -11.32 9.70 44.83
CA SER A 17 -12.48 8.80 44.90
C SER A 17 -12.23 7.54 44.06
N LYS A 18 -12.89 6.41 44.39
CA LYS A 18 -12.79 5.16 43.60
C LYS A 18 -12.93 5.38 42.09
N VAL A 19 -13.76 6.35 41.68
CA VAL A 19 -13.97 6.75 40.28
C VAL A 19 -12.71 7.33 39.63
N HIS A 20 -11.95 8.17 40.35
CA HIS A 20 -10.69 8.73 39.85
C HIS A 20 -9.58 7.69 39.78
N LEU A 21 -9.52 6.75 40.73
CA LEU A 21 -8.57 5.63 40.67
C LEU A 21 -8.86 4.71 39.48
N ILE A 22 -10.14 4.46 39.17
CA ILE A 22 -10.54 3.70 37.97
C ILE A 22 -10.21 4.48 36.69
N ALA A 23 -10.42 5.80 36.67
CA ALA A 23 -10.09 6.64 35.52
C ALA A 23 -8.56 6.72 35.26
N PHE A 24 -7.75 6.93 36.30
CA PHE A 24 -6.28 6.91 36.18
C PHE A 24 -5.75 5.52 35.82
N GLY A 25 -6.32 4.46 36.41
CA GLY A 25 -6.01 3.08 36.03
C GLY A 25 -6.31 2.82 34.55
N LYS A 26 -7.48 3.27 34.06
CA LYS A 26 -7.84 3.20 32.63
C LYS A 26 -6.85 4.00 31.77
N ILE A 27 -6.46 5.22 32.15
CA ILE A 27 -5.53 6.07 31.39
C ILE A 27 -4.11 5.45 31.30
N ILE A 28 -3.65 4.80 32.36
CA ILE A 28 -2.34 4.14 32.38
C ILE A 28 -2.38 2.83 31.56
N ILE A 29 -3.46 2.05 31.68
CA ILE A 29 -3.66 0.83 30.89
C ILE A 29 -3.81 1.17 29.41
N THR A 30 -4.56 2.22 29.06
CA THR A 30 -4.69 2.65 27.66
C THR A 30 -3.36 3.16 27.12
N ASN A 31 -2.55 3.91 27.87
CA ASN A 31 -1.23 4.36 27.41
C ASN A 31 -0.21 3.21 27.26
N LEU A 32 -0.24 2.20 28.15
CA LEU A 32 0.62 1.03 28.03
C LEU A 32 0.20 0.13 26.86
N ALA A 33 -1.10 -0.05 26.65
CA ALA A 33 -1.63 -0.67 25.44
C ALA A 33 -1.20 0.13 24.20
N TYR A 34 -1.39 1.45 24.19
CA TYR A 34 -0.99 2.33 23.09
C TYR A 34 0.51 2.19 22.76
N LYS A 35 1.37 2.13 23.78
CA LYS A 35 2.82 1.93 23.60
C LYS A 35 3.21 0.54 23.09
N SER A 36 2.39 -0.49 23.38
CA SER A 36 2.50 -1.83 22.79
C SER A 36 2.00 -1.87 21.34
N TYR A 37 0.96 -1.11 21.01
CA TYR A 37 0.35 -1.04 19.67
C TYR A 37 1.15 -0.17 18.67
N ILE A 38 1.95 0.79 19.14
CA ILE A 38 2.73 1.73 18.28
C ILE A 38 3.83 1.05 17.43
N ASN A 39 4.25 -0.18 17.73
CA ASN A 39 5.33 -0.86 16.99
C ASN A 39 4.85 -1.96 16.03
N MET A 40 3.56 -1.96 15.67
CA MET A 40 3.04 -2.91 14.69
C MET A 40 3.38 -2.45 13.26
N ARG A 41 4.56 -2.85 12.75
CA ARG A 41 4.89 -2.68 11.33
C ARG A 41 4.33 -3.84 10.52
N ILE A 42 3.47 -3.53 9.57
CA ILE A 42 2.91 -4.50 8.63
C ILE A 42 3.86 -4.62 7.44
N ASN A 43 4.33 -5.84 7.17
CA ASN A 43 5.35 -6.09 6.17
C ASN A 43 4.73 -6.32 4.80
N SER A 44 5.25 -5.63 3.80
CA SER A 44 5.02 -5.84 2.37
C SER A 44 6.10 -6.75 1.79
N ILE A 45 5.81 -7.40 0.67
CA ILE A 45 6.81 -8.18 -0.08
C ILE A 45 7.99 -7.34 -0.59
N THR A 46 7.78 -6.04 -0.76
CA THR A 46 8.82 -5.10 -1.19
C THR A 46 9.70 -4.60 -0.05
N ASP A 47 9.33 -4.86 1.21
CA ASP A 47 10.10 -4.44 2.38
C ASP A 47 11.41 -5.22 2.49
N ASN A 48 12.41 -4.55 3.06
CA ASN A 48 13.65 -5.19 3.47
C ASN A 48 13.50 -5.84 4.86
N PHE A 49 14.13 -6.99 5.04
CA PHE A 49 14.31 -7.58 6.36
C PHE A 49 15.37 -6.80 7.14
N HIS A 50 15.10 -6.46 8.40
CA HIS A 50 16.02 -5.67 9.21
C HIS A 50 16.79 -6.51 10.25
N PHE A 51 16.58 -7.83 10.27
CA PHE A 51 17.12 -8.73 11.29
C PHE A 51 17.35 -10.15 10.76
N GLY A 52 17.99 -11.00 11.57
CA GLY A 52 18.15 -12.43 11.30
C GLY A 52 19.09 -12.75 10.14
N LYS A 53 18.93 -13.97 9.58
CA LYS A 53 19.79 -14.52 8.53
C LYS A 53 19.71 -13.74 7.21
N TYR A 54 18.55 -13.15 6.91
CA TYR A 54 18.28 -12.45 5.66
C TYR A 54 18.25 -10.93 5.84
N LYS A 55 19.04 -10.42 6.79
CA LYS A 55 19.16 -8.98 7.02
C LYS A 55 19.54 -8.26 5.72
N ASP A 56 18.90 -7.12 5.48
CA ASP A 56 19.04 -6.23 4.33
C ASP A 56 18.61 -6.83 2.99
N LYS A 57 18.04 -8.05 2.97
CA LYS A 57 17.41 -8.62 1.78
C LYS A 57 15.92 -8.27 1.70
N LYS A 58 15.40 -8.18 0.48
CA LYS A 58 13.95 -7.99 0.25
C LYS A 58 13.18 -9.25 0.59
N ILE A 59 11.98 -9.10 1.14
CA ILE A 59 11.09 -10.23 1.43
C ILE A 59 10.78 -11.04 0.17
N SER A 60 10.59 -10.39 -0.97
CA SER A 60 10.43 -11.07 -2.27
C SER A 60 11.59 -12.03 -2.58
N GLN A 61 12.84 -11.62 -2.32
CA GLN A 61 14.02 -12.47 -2.53
C GLN A 61 14.04 -13.65 -1.56
N ILE A 62 13.63 -13.43 -0.31
CA ILE A 62 13.55 -14.49 0.70
C ILE A 62 12.49 -15.53 0.30
N ILE A 63 11.36 -15.11 -0.24
CA ILE A 63 10.29 -16.02 -0.71
C ILE A 63 10.81 -16.92 -1.84
N ILE A 64 11.63 -16.38 -2.73
CA ILE A 64 12.25 -17.14 -3.83
C ILE A 64 13.33 -18.10 -3.30
N GLU A 65 14.22 -17.61 -2.43
CA GLU A 65 15.35 -18.39 -1.90
C GLU A 65 14.93 -19.47 -0.88
N ASN A 66 14.02 -19.12 0.03
CA ASN A 66 13.57 -19.97 1.14
C ASN A 66 12.18 -19.57 1.65
N PRO A 67 11.10 -20.02 1.00
CA PRO A 67 9.73 -19.65 1.37
C PRO A 67 9.36 -20.09 2.80
N ASN A 68 9.96 -21.18 3.29
CA ASN A 68 9.73 -21.70 4.64
C ASN A 68 10.21 -20.72 5.73
N TYR A 69 11.17 -19.84 5.42
CA TYR A 69 11.62 -18.82 6.37
C TYR A 69 10.50 -17.84 6.73
N ILE A 70 9.64 -17.49 5.77
CA ILE A 70 8.50 -16.61 6.02
C ILE A 70 7.48 -17.29 6.94
N SER A 71 7.20 -18.59 6.73
CA SER A 71 6.36 -19.38 7.62
C SER A 71 6.92 -19.42 9.05
N TRP A 72 8.24 -19.55 9.19
CA TRP A 72 8.94 -19.45 10.48
C TRP A 72 8.77 -18.06 11.10
N CYS A 73 8.92 -16.98 10.33
CA CYS A 73 8.74 -15.61 10.81
C CYS A 73 7.32 -15.37 11.33
N ILE A 74 6.30 -15.81 10.59
CA ILE A 74 4.91 -15.70 11.03
C ILE A 74 4.70 -16.42 12.36
N ARG A 75 5.31 -17.59 12.53
CA ARG A 75 5.12 -18.46 13.71
C ARG A 75 5.82 -17.96 14.97
N TYR A 76 7.04 -17.48 14.85
CA TYR A 76 7.92 -17.24 16.02
C TYR A 76 8.21 -15.78 16.31
N LEU A 77 7.90 -14.86 15.39
CA LEU A 77 8.15 -13.45 15.61
C LEU A 77 6.84 -12.75 15.93
N ASP A 78 6.71 -12.25 17.13
CA ASP A 78 5.50 -11.56 17.57
C ASP A 78 5.20 -10.33 16.69
N ASN A 79 6.25 -9.58 16.31
CA ASN A 79 6.13 -8.35 15.52
C ASN A 79 6.16 -8.55 14.00
N PHE A 80 5.95 -9.78 13.51
CA PHE A 80 5.88 -10.05 12.08
C PHE A 80 4.42 -10.15 11.62
N TYR A 81 3.88 -9.02 11.20
CA TYR A 81 2.52 -8.87 10.68
C TYR A 81 2.54 -8.74 9.16
N ILE A 82 1.56 -9.33 8.48
CA ILE A 82 1.38 -9.28 7.02
C ILE A 82 -0.10 -9.11 6.70
N TYR A 83 -0.39 -8.50 5.54
CA TYR A 83 -1.75 -8.38 5.01
C TYR A 83 -2.18 -9.61 4.22
N GLU A 84 -3.48 -9.73 3.97
CA GLU A 84 -4.05 -10.78 3.14
C GLU A 84 -3.45 -10.80 1.72
N SER A 85 -3.25 -9.62 1.12
CA SER A 85 -2.63 -9.45 -0.19
C SER A 85 -1.21 -9.98 -0.27
N PHE A 86 -0.48 -10.02 0.84
CA PHE A 86 0.88 -10.56 0.90
C PHE A 86 0.92 -12.03 0.46
N ILE A 87 -0.04 -12.84 0.92
CA ILE A 87 -0.08 -14.28 0.64
C ILE A 87 -0.25 -14.53 -0.85
N LYS A 88 -1.18 -13.80 -1.46
CA LYS A 88 -1.41 -13.81 -2.90
C LYS A 88 -0.12 -13.50 -3.66
N ASP A 89 0.53 -12.39 -3.34
CA ASP A 89 1.76 -11.99 -4.01
C ASP A 89 2.93 -12.98 -3.76
N ALA A 90 2.99 -13.61 -2.58
CA ALA A 90 4.02 -14.60 -2.27
C ALA A 90 3.89 -15.86 -3.13
N ILE A 91 2.65 -16.34 -3.33
CA ILE A 91 2.34 -17.48 -4.19
C ILE A 91 2.62 -17.17 -5.65
N MET A 92 2.30 -15.95 -6.10
CA MET A 92 2.59 -15.50 -7.45
C MET A 92 4.10 -15.41 -7.73
N LEU A 93 4.90 -15.07 -6.73
CA LEU A 93 6.36 -15.06 -6.83
C LEU A 93 6.98 -16.46 -6.79
N ASN A 94 6.42 -17.35 -5.97
CA ASN A 94 6.89 -18.71 -5.82
C ASN A 94 5.70 -19.63 -5.59
N SER A 95 5.32 -20.42 -6.60
CA SER A 95 4.19 -21.35 -6.52
C SER A 95 4.39 -22.46 -5.47
N ASN A 96 5.64 -22.72 -5.07
CA ASN A 96 5.95 -23.65 -3.98
C ASN A 96 5.81 -23.02 -2.58
N PHE A 97 5.43 -21.75 -2.50
CA PHE A 97 5.16 -21.08 -1.23
C PHE A 97 3.98 -21.77 -0.54
N ASN A 98 4.22 -22.28 0.66
CA ASN A 98 3.22 -22.97 1.45
C ASN A 98 3.35 -22.58 2.93
N ILE A 99 2.21 -22.53 3.61
CA ILE A 99 2.12 -22.27 5.04
C ILE A 99 1.48 -23.49 5.70
N GLY A 100 2.15 -24.06 6.69
CA GLY A 100 1.61 -25.19 7.44
C GLY A 100 0.35 -24.80 8.22
N ILE A 101 -0.55 -25.76 8.44
CA ILE A 101 -1.86 -25.58 9.10
C ILE A 101 -1.72 -24.82 10.44
N SER A 102 -0.79 -25.24 11.30
CA SER A 102 -0.54 -24.57 12.59
C SER A 102 -0.05 -23.11 12.48
N THR A 103 0.55 -22.74 11.34
CA THR A 103 0.97 -21.37 11.08
C THR A 103 -0.19 -20.53 10.55
N ILE A 104 -1.14 -21.13 9.83
CA ILE A 104 -2.37 -20.46 9.37
C ILE A 104 -3.19 -19.95 10.56
N GLU A 105 -3.32 -20.71 11.64
CA GLU A 105 -4.04 -20.27 12.85
C GLU A 105 -3.37 -19.07 13.54
N ILE A 106 -2.04 -18.97 13.47
CA ILE A 106 -1.30 -17.81 14.00
C ILE A 106 -1.48 -16.61 13.08
N LEU A 107 -1.45 -16.84 11.77
CA LEU A 107 -1.69 -15.82 10.76
C LEU A 107 -3.10 -15.23 10.88
N ASP A 108 -4.13 -16.07 11.04
CA ASP A 108 -5.52 -15.66 11.27
C ASP A 108 -5.61 -14.66 12.43
N ARG A 109 -5.00 -14.99 13.57
CA ARG A 109 -4.99 -14.11 14.75
C ARG A 109 -4.28 -12.79 14.46
N LYS A 110 -3.12 -12.83 13.81
CA LYS A 110 -2.37 -11.62 13.44
C LYS A 110 -3.12 -10.72 12.46
N ILE A 111 -3.84 -11.30 11.50
CA ILE A 111 -4.68 -10.55 10.56
C ILE A 111 -5.86 -9.91 11.29
N GLN A 112 -6.50 -10.63 12.23
CA GLN A 112 -7.56 -10.07 13.08
C GLN A 112 -7.05 -8.89 13.92
N ASP A 113 -5.91 -9.06 14.60
CA ASP A 113 -5.28 -7.99 15.38
C ASP A 113 -4.98 -6.74 14.52
N THR A 114 -4.51 -6.96 13.29
CA THR A 114 -4.23 -5.89 12.32
C THR A 114 -5.50 -5.17 11.87
N ASN A 115 -6.58 -5.91 11.64
CA ASN A 115 -7.86 -5.34 11.24
C ASN A 115 -8.54 -4.57 12.38
N GLU A 116 -8.43 -5.04 13.61
CA GLU A 116 -8.90 -4.30 14.80
C GLU A 116 -8.10 -3.01 15.00
N TYR A 117 -6.79 -3.06 14.82
CA TYR A 117 -5.94 -1.86 14.80
C TYR A 117 -6.41 -0.86 13.74
N ASN A 118 -6.58 -1.30 12.49
CA ASN A 118 -7.05 -0.45 11.40
C ASN A 118 -8.44 0.13 11.69
N LYS A 119 -9.36 -0.65 12.27
CA LYS A 119 -10.69 -0.14 12.66
C LYS A 119 -10.60 0.92 13.75
N SER A 120 -9.73 0.74 14.74
CA SER A 120 -9.50 1.72 15.80
C SER A 120 -8.85 3.02 15.29
N PHE A 121 -7.99 2.91 14.27
CA PHE A 121 -7.32 4.02 13.61
C PHE A 121 -8.26 4.77 12.65
N VAL A 122 -9.06 4.04 11.86
CA VAL A 122 -10.07 4.59 10.95
C VAL A 122 -11.19 5.31 11.72
N ILE A 123 -11.56 4.89 12.94
CA ILE A 123 -12.49 5.66 13.79
C ILE A 123 -11.90 7.04 14.18
N PHE A 124 -10.58 7.21 14.18
CA PHE A 124 -9.92 8.50 14.39
C PHE A 124 -9.83 9.35 13.10
N ASP A 125 -9.75 8.71 11.93
CA ASP A 125 -9.50 9.37 10.64
C ASP A 125 -10.73 9.50 9.72
N ILE A 126 -11.93 9.03 10.11
CA ILE A 126 -13.19 9.36 9.39
C ILE A 126 -13.61 10.82 9.69
N LYS A 127 -12.76 11.72 9.21
CA LYS A 127 -13.06 13.00 8.58
C LYS A 127 -12.10 13.14 7.40
N LEU A 128 -12.20 12.28 6.39
CA LEU A 128 -11.86 12.65 5.01
C LEU A 128 -12.33 11.56 4.02
N ASP A 129 -13.36 11.95 3.28
CA ASP A 129 -13.78 11.61 1.93
C ASP A 129 -13.82 10.16 1.41
N ASN A 130 -15.03 9.86 0.95
CA ASN A 130 -15.44 8.72 0.14
C ASN A 130 -14.75 8.75 -1.23
N LEU A 131 -14.26 7.60 -1.69
CA LEU A 131 -13.97 7.39 -3.11
C LEU A 131 -14.47 6.03 -3.60
N HIS A 132 -15.05 6.07 -4.80
CA HIS A 132 -15.72 5.00 -5.52
C HIS A 132 -14.79 3.82 -5.83
N GLU A 133 -15.14 2.62 -5.35
CA GLU A 133 -14.58 1.36 -5.84
C GLU A 133 -15.39 0.84 -7.04
N THR A 134 -14.70 0.66 -8.17
CA THR A 134 -15.23 0.12 -9.42
C THR A 134 -15.40 -1.40 -9.36
N GLU A 135 -16.36 -1.92 -10.13
CA GLU A 135 -16.87 -3.32 -10.10
C GLU A 135 -15.82 -4.42 -10.35
N THR A 136 -14.67 -4.11 -10.94
CA THR A 136 -13.60 -5.06 -11.23
C THR A 136 -12.72 -5.42 -10.02
N VAL A 137 -12.75 -4.60 -8.95
CA VAL A 137 -12.12 -4.92 -7.65
C VAL A 137 -12.91 -6.00 -6.89
N LYS A 138 -14.24 -6.08 -7.13
CA LYS A 138 -15.16 -6.95 -6.39
C LYS A 138 -14.95 -8.46 -6.63
N ILE A 139 -14.39 -8.86 -7.78
CA ILE A 139 -14.29 -10.28 -8.15
C ILE A 139 -13.04 -10.94 -7.52
N LEU A 140 -11.95 -10.21 -7.34
CA LEU A 140 -10.73 -10.72 -6.69
C LEU A 140 -10.70 -10.52 -5.17
N GLN A 141 -11.45 -9.53 -4.65
CA GLN A 141 -11.79 -9.49 -3.22
C GLN A 141 -12.72 -10.64 -2.79
N LYS A 142 -13.24 -11.46 -3.73
CA LYS A 142 -14.10 -12.60 -3.43
C LYS A 142 -13.37 -13.77 -2.77
N TYR A 143 -12.10 -13.96 -3.08
CA TYR A 143 -11.31 -15.10 -2.61
C TYR A 143 -10.43 -14.70 -1.44
N SER A 144 -10.56 -15.43 -0.33
CA SER A 144 -9.74 -15.19 0.85
C SER A 144 -8.34 -15.76 0.67
N TYR A 145 -7.34 -15.30 1.42
CA TYR A 145 -6.01 -15.91 1.45
C TYR A 145 -6.02 -17.41 1.75
N LYS A 146 -7.05 -17.91 2.46
CA LYS A 146 -7.24 -19.35 2.70
C LYS A 146 -7.50 -20.11 1.40
N ASP A 147 -8.21 -19.50 0.46
CA ASP A 147 -8.45 -20.06 -0.87
C ASP A 147 -7.16 -20.06 -1.69
N TRP A 148 -6.34 -19.02 -1.56
CA TRP A 148 -5.01 -18.95 -2.18
C TRP A 148 -4.05 -20.03 -1.67
N LEU A 149 -4.14 -20.37 -0.38
CA LEU A 149 -3.36 -21.47 0.23
C LEU A 149 -3.95 -22.86 -0.04
N ASN A 150 -5.13 -22.97 -0.65
CA ASN A 150 -5.75 -24.25 -0.94
C ASN A 150 -5.12 -24.87 -2.21
N PRO A 151 -4.43 -26.03 -2.12
CA PRO A 151 -3.75 -26.63 -3.25
C PRO A 151 -4.65 -26.98 -4.43
N LEU A 152 -5.95 -27.24 -4.18
CA LEU A 152 -6.92 -27.56 -5.24
C LEU A 152 -7.37 -26.32 -6.03
N LEU A 153 -7.38 -25.15 -5.39
CA LEU A 153 -7.82 -23.89 -6.01
C LEU A 153 -6.64 -23.07 -6.55
N GLN A 154 -5.46 -23.24 -5.95
CA GLN A 154 -4.28 -22.42 -6.22
C GLN A 154 -3.91 -22.33 -7.72
N PRO A 155 -3.87 -23.42 -8.51
CA PRO A 155 -3.53 -23.32 -9.94
C PRO A 155 -4.51 -22.43 -10.71
N MET A 156 -5.81 -22.63 -10.48
CA MET A 156 -6.86 -21.84 -11.12
C MET A 156 -6.79 -20.35 -10.72
N LEU A 157 -6.51 -20.06 -9.45
CA LEU A 157 -6.40 -18.68 -8.95
C LEU A 157 -5.17 -17.96 -9.52
N ILE A 158 -4.04 -18.67 -9.68
CA ILE A 158 -2.85 -18.14 -10.36
C ILE A 158 -3.18 -17.82 -11.82
N ASP A 159 -3.82 -18.72 -12.55
CA ASP A 159 -4.20 -18.50 -13.96
C ASP A 159 -5.15 -17.31 -14.13
N LEU A 160 -6.13 -17.15 -13.24
CA LEU A 160 -7.05 -16.01 -13.26
C LEU A 160 -6.34 -14.68 -13.02
N GLU A 161 -5.45 -14.64 -12.03
CA GLU A 161 -4.72 -13.43 -11.68
C GLU A 161 -3.66 -13.05 -12.72
N THR A 162 -2.94 -14.03 -13.27
CA THR A 162 -1.98 -13.78 -14.35
C THR A 162 -2.69 -13.22 -15.58
N LYS A 163 -3.81 -13.82 -15.99
CA LYS A 163 -4.63 -13.32 -17.10
C LYS A 163 -5.06 -11.86 -16.86
N LYS A 164 -5.52 -11.54 -15.65
CA LYS A 164 -5.89 -10.17 -15.29
C LYS A 164 -4.70 -9.22 -15.40
N ARG A 165 -3.53 -9.58 -14.85
CA ARG A 165 -2.34 -8.72 -14.91
C ARG A 165 -1.94 -8.41 -16.36
N LEU A 166 -2.06 -9.39 -17.25
CA LEU A 166 -1.81 -9.20 -18.68
C LEU A 166 -2.85 -8.26 -19.33
N GLU A 167 -4.14 -8.42 -18.99
CA GLU A 167 -5.19 -7.50 -19.46
C GLU A 167 -4.94 -6.07 -18.96
N ASP A 168 -4.59 -5.89 -17.68
CA ASP A 168 -4.28 -4.58 -17.08
C ASP A 168 -3.02 -3.95 -17.72
N GLU A 169 -1.99 -4.75 -18.00
CA GLU A 169 -0.78 -4.30 -18.71
C GLU A 169 -1.09 -3.88 -20.15
N GLN A 170 -1.94 -4.64 -20.84
CA GLN A 170 -2.35 -4.32 -22.21
C GLN A 170 -3.13 -3.00 -22.26
N ILE A 171 -4.08 -2.81 -21.34
CA ILE A 171 -4.82 -1.54 -21.20
C ILE A 171 -3.86 -0.37 -20.91
N LYS A 172 -2.85 -0.60 -20.06
CA LYS A 172 -1.87 0.44 -19.73
C LYS A 172 -1.03 0.85 -20.94
N ILE A 173 -0.62 -0.11 -21.77
CA ILE A 173 0.11 0.16 -23.01
C ILE A 173 -0.76 0.97 -23.96
N GLU A 174 -2.00 0.57 -24.17
CA GLU A 174 -2.95 1.27 -25.05
C GLU A 174 -3.20 2.72 -24.57
N LEU A 175 -3.37 2.93 -23.27
CA LEU A 175 -3.50 4.28 -22.70
C LEU A 175 -2.25 5.14 -22.90
N GLU A 176 -1.06 4.55 -22.85
CA GLU A 176 0.18 5.28 -23.08
C GLU A 176 0.35 5.64 -24.56
N GLU A 177 -0.02 4.74 -25.48
CA GLU A 177 -0.06 5.02 -26.92
C GLU A 177 -1.01 6.17 -27.25
N ILE A 178 -2.20 6.17 -26.65
CA ILE A 178 -3.17 7.26 -26.76
C ILE A 178 -2.57 8.58 -26.25
N ARG A 179 -1.90 8.57 -25.09
CA ARG A 179 -1.25 9.77 -24.53
C ARG A 179 -0.16 10.32 -25.45
N GLU A 180 0.68 9.46 -26.01
CA GLU A 180 1.73 9.87 -26.95
C GLU A 180 1.16 10.36 -28.28
N GLN A 181 0.03 9.81 -28.74
CA GLN A 181 -0.70 10.37 -29.87
C GLN A 181 -1.18 11.79 -29.58
N TYR A 182 -1.83 12.01 -28.44
CA TYR A 182 -2.29 13.36 -28.06
C TYR A 182 -1.15 14.37 -27.95
N LYS A 183 0.01 13.97 -27.41
CA LYS A 183 1.20 14.83 -27.35
C LYS A 183 1.68 15.24 -28.75
N ARG A 184 1.79 14.27 -29.67
CA ARG A 184 2.16 14.54 -31.07
C ARG A 184 1.17 15.47 -31.77
N GLU A 185 -0.13 15.23 -31.61
CA GLU A 185 -1.17 16.10 -32.18
C GLU A 185 -1.15 17.51 -31.58
N GLU A 186 -0.84 17.65 -30.29
CA GLU A 186 -0.68 18.95 -29.65
C GLU A 186 0.56 19.69 -30.16
N GLU A 187 1.69 19.00 -30.31
CA GLU A 187 2.91 19.56 -30.92
C GLU A 187 2.67 19.99 -32.37
N GLU A 188 2.00 19.18 -33.18
CA GLU A 188 1.63 19.57 -34.55
C GLU A 188 0.66 20.77 -34.57
N ARG A 189 -0.26 20.87 -33.61
CA ARG A 189 -1.14 22.04 -33.48
C ARG A 189 -0.36 23.29 -33.09
N ARG A 190 0.63 23.17 -32.19
CA ARG A 190 1.52 24.29 -31.85
C ARG A 190 2.32 24.72 -33.07
N TYR A 191 2.96 23.79 -33.77
CA TYR A 191 3.72 24.08 -34.98
C TYR A 191 2.86 24.73 -36.08
N ARG A 192 1.64 24.22 -36.30
CA ARG A 192 0.69 24.84 -37.26
C ARG A 192 0.25 26.26 -36.87
N ASN A 193 0.22 26.58 -35.58
CA ASN A 193 -0.23 27.88 -35.07
C ASN A 193 0.92 28.87 -34.82
N GLU A 194 2.18 28.47 -34.96
CA GLU A 194 3.35 29.37 -34.81
C GLU A 194 3.57 30.23 -36.06
N THR A 195 3.10 29.81 -37.23
CA THR A 195 3.14 30.61 -38.46
C THR A 195 1.83 31.37 -38.65
N ASP A 196 1.85 32.67 -38.39
CA ASP A 196 0.75 33.61 -38.65
C ASP A 196 0.68 33.98 -40.14
N TRP A 197 0.00 33.12 -40.90
CA TRP A 197 -0.31 33.37 -42.32
C TRP A 197 -1.29 34.52 -42.55
N SER A 198 -1.86 35.15 -41.50
CA SER A 198 -2.78 36.29 -41.68
C SER A 198 -2.11 37.52 -42.32
N SER A 199 -0.77 37.56 -42.28
CA SER A 199 0.04 38.60 -42.92
C SER A 199 0.54 38.25 -44.33
N HIS A 200 0.23 37.03 -44.82
CA HIS A 200 0.52 36.63 -46.19
C HIS A 200 -0.43 37.33 -47.17
N ASN A 201 0.12 37.86 -48.26
CA ASN A 201 -0.67 38.48 -49.32
C ASN A 201 -0.53 37.69 -50.62
N ASP A 202 -1.61 37.03 -51.04
CA ASP A 202 -1.65 36.18 -52.24
C ASP A 202 -1.39 36.97 -53.55
N ASP A 203 -1.58 38.29 -53.54
CA ASP A 203 -1.35 39.16 -54.71
C ASP A 203 0.14 39.55 -54.90
N LEU A 204 1.01 39.24 -53.94
CA LEU A 204 2.43 39.62 -53.95
C LEU A 204 3.35 38.42 -54.19
N GLY A 205 4.40 38.62 -54.98
CA GLY A 205 5.44 37.61 -55.17
C GLY A 205 6.19 37.30 -53.87
N TRP A 206 6.89 36.16 -53.79
CA TRP A 206 7.65 35.76 -52.59
C TRP A 206 8.58 36.89 -52.08
N GLY A 207 9.33 37.55 -52.96
CA GLY A 207 10.23 38.64 -52.57
C GLY A 207 9.55 39.96 -52.16
N GLU A 208 8.23 40.06 -52.29
CA GLU A 208 7.45 41.29 -52.07
C GLU A 208 6.62 41.24 -50.79
N GLN A 209 6.65 40.12 -50.06
CA GLN A 209 5.96 39.96 -48.78
C GLN A 209 6.54 40.90 -47.71
N SER A 210 5.70 41.28 -46.74
CA SER A 210 6.10 42.23 -45.70
C SER A 210 7.21 41.69 -44.79
N GLU A 211 8.04 42.58 -44.24
CA GLU A 211 9.09 42.21 -43.28
C GLU A 211 8.51 41.51 -42.02
N LYS A 212 7.29 41.92 -41.62
CA LYS A 212 6.54 41.27 -40.54
C LYS A 212 6.20 39.80 -40.85
N PHE A 213 5.88 39.49 -42.10
CA PHE A 213 5.65 38.12 -42.56
C PHE A 213 6.95 37.29 -42.57
N TRP A 214 8.10 37.89 -42.88
CA TRP A 214 9.37 37.16 -42.88
C TRP A 214 9.94 36.92 -41.48
N ASN A 215 9.71 37.83 -40.54
CA ASN A 215 10.21 37.74 -39.16
C ASN A 215 9.56 36.63 -38.29
N GLN A 216 8.64 35.84 -38.86
CA GLN A 216 8.01 34.70 -38.17
C GLN A 216 8.68 33.33 -38.46
N PHE A 217 9.72 33.31 -39.30
CA PHE A 217 10.50 32.13 -39.70
C PHE A 217 11.98 32.33 -39.34
#